data_AF-A0A6P6WJY0-F1
#
_entry.id   AF-A0A6P6WJY0-F1
#
_cell.length_a   1.000
_cell.length_b   1.000
_cell.length_c   1.000
_cell.angle_alpha   90.00
_cell.angle_beta   90.00
_cell.angle_gamma   90.00
#
_symmetry.space_group_name_H-M   'P 1'
#
loop_
_entity.id
_entity.type
_entity.pdbx_description
1 polymer ?
#
loop_
_entity_poly.entity_id
_entity_poly.type
_entity_poly.pdbx_seq_one_letter_code
_entity_poly.pdbx_strand_id
1 'polypeptide(L)'
;MAVLKSKVGIPVFSPHFCESYFCCHELSLMIDSNKKVIPIYCDVKPNELKIKAWRSCSTEDLERFNRALHEAKERIAITFDTSTGNWSDFLAKVSAAVKENLDEVVEL
;
A
#
# COMPACT_ATOMS: atom_id res chain seq x y z
N MET A 1 12.29 11.89 -6.00
CA MET A 1 10.97 11.25 -5.92
C MET A 1 10.45 11.34 -4.49
N ALA A 2 9.19 11.72 -4.29
CA ALA A 2 8.59 11.89 -2.96
C ALA A 2 8.55 10.57 -2.18
N VAL A 3 8.15 9.46 -2.82
CA VAL A 3 8.12 8.12 -2.20
C VAL A 3 9.45 7.78 -1.54
N LEU A 4 10.58 7.91 -2.25
CA LEU A 4 11.90 7.58 -1.72
C LEU A 4 12.31 8.44 -0.51
N LYS A 5 11.84 9.68 -0.42
CA LYS A 5 12.13 10.60 0.69
C LYS A 5 11.20 10.40 1.90
N SER A 6 10.09 9.68 1.75
CA SER A 6 9.16 9.37 2.84
C SER A 6 9.69 8.27 3.76
N LYS A 7 9.41 8.36 5.06
CA LYS A 7 9.76 7.32 6.04
C LYS A 7 8.81 6.12 6.02
N VAL A 8 7.51 6.39 5.83
CA VAL A 8 6.43 5.40 5.83
C VAL A 8 5.60 5.56 4.56
N GLY A 9 5.24 4.43 3.93
CA GLY A 9 4.30 4.37 2.81
C GLY A 9 2.95 3.82 3.27
N ILE A 10 1.85 4.41 2.79
CA ILE A 10 0.49 4.00 3.15
C ILE A 10 -0.32 3.79 1.86
N PRO A 11 -0.16 2.65 1.17
CA PRO A 11 -0.97 2.34 0.01
C PRO A 11 -2.40 2.08 0.45
N VAL A 12 -3.33 2.91 -0.07
CA VAL A 12 -4.77 2.73 0.11
C VAL A 12 -5.29 1.94 -1.08
N PHE A 13 -5.37 0.62 -0.92
CA PHE A 13 -5.99 -0.26 -1.88
C PHE A 13 -7.49 0.03 -1.92
N SER A 14 -7.94 0.58 -3.04
CA SER A 14 -9.34 0.83 -3.38
C SER A 14 -9.71 0.03 -4.64
N PRO A 15 -11.00 -0.02 -5.05
CA PRO A 15 -11.43 -0.85 -6.19
C PRO A 15 -10.62 -0.66 -7.48
N HIS A 16 -10.11 0.55 -7.72
CA HIS A 16 -9.36 0.89 -8.95
C HIS A 16 -7.84 0.98 -8.76
N PHE A 17 -7.30 0.67 -7.57
CA PHE A 17 -5.88 0.81 -7.28
C PHE A 17 -5.01 0.02 -8.26
N CYS A 18 -5.32 -1.28 -8.44
CA CYS A 18 -4.58 -2.17 -9.35
C CYS A 18 -4.86 -1.93 -10.83
N GLU A 19 -5.69 -0.94 -11.18
CA GLU A 19 -5.96 -0.53 -12.56
C GLU A 19 -5.08 0.66 -12.99
N SER A 20 -4.46 1.34 -12.01
CA SER A 20 -3.54 2.45 -12.25
C SER A 20 -2.09 1.97 -12.27
N TYR A 21 -1.45 2.13 -13.43
CA TYR A 21 -0.01 1.88 -13.59
C TYR A 21 0.81 2.65 -12.54
N PHE A 22 0.48 3.93 -12.31
CA PHE A 22 1.23 4.78 -11.38
C PHE A 22 1.07 4.32 -9.93
N CYS A 23 -0.12 3.88 -9.51
CA CYS A 23 -0.31 3.34 -8.16
C CYS A 23 0.51 2.06 -7.94
N CYS A 24 0.52 1.15 -8.92
CA CYS A 24 1.34 -0.06 -8.86
C CYS A 24 2.85 0.24 -8.93
N HIS A 25 3.24 1.25 -9.69
CA HIS A 25 4.62 1.74 -9.75
C HIS A 25 5.07 2.33 -8.41
N GLU A 26 4.25 3.16 -7.77
CA GLU A 26 4.58 3.71 -6.45
C GLU A 26 4.62 2.63 -5.37
N LEU A 27 3.70 1.66 -5.40
CA LEU A 27 3.73 0.51 -4.49
C LEU A 27 5.04 -0.29 -4.64
N SER A 28 5.43 -0.61 -5.87
CA SER A 28 6.68 -1.33 -6.10
C SER A 28 7.90 -0.52 -5.66
N LEU A 29 7.91 0.81 -5.88
CA LEU A 29 8.98 1.65 -5.32
C LEU A 29 9.03 1.60 -3.78
N MET A 30 7.89 1.57 -3.08
CA MET A 30 7.86 1.43 -1.62
C MET A 30 8.46 0.08 -1.18
N ILE A 31 8.08 -1.01 -1.84
CA ILE A 31 8.56 -2.36 -1.52
C ILE A 31 10.04 -2.55 -1.88
N ASP A 32 10.43 -2.19 -3.09
CA ASP A 32 11.80 -2.34 -3.61
C ASP A 32 12.81 -1.51 -2.80
N SER A 33 12.38 -0.39 -2.22
CA SER A 33 13.22 0.44 -1.32
C SER A 33 13.18 0.01 0.15
N ASN A 34 12.61 -1.17 0.45
CA ASN A 34 12.42 -1.71 1.79
C ASN A 34 11.77 -0.71 2.76
N LYS A 35 10.80 0.07 2.26
CA LYS A 35 10.11 1.07 3.08
C LYS A 35 9.17 0.38 4.06
N LYS A 36 9.00 0.98 5.24
CA LYS A 36 7.88 0.65 6.14
C LYS A 36 6.58 0.93 5.41
N VAL A 37 5.72 -0.08 5.29
CA VAL A 37 4.43 0.05 4.60
C VAL A 37 3.31 -0.40 5.51
N ILE A 38 2.28 0.44 5.62
CA ILE A 38 1.03 0.16 6.33
C ILE A 38 -0.07 0.07 5.26
N PRO A 39 -0.42 -1.14 4.78
CA PRO A 39 -1.49 -1.29 3.80
C PRO A 39 -2.85 -0.92 4.39
N ILE A 40 -3.66 -0.23 3.60
CA ILE A 40 -5.07 0.01 3.90
C ILE A 40 -5.91 -0.65 2.82
N TYR A 41 -6.84 -1.51 3.21
CA TYR A 41 -7.86 -2.07 2.31
C TYR A 41 -9.16 -1.30 2.49
N CYS A 42 -9.46 -0.44 1.54
CA CYS A 42 -10.64 0.43 1.53
C CYS A 42 -11.66 -0.11 0.52
N ASP A 43 -12.79 -0.61 1.01
CA ASP A 43 -13.88 -1.20 0.19
C ASP A 43 -13.45 -2.38 -0.71
N VAL A 44 -12.35 -3.05 -0.37
CA VAL A 44 -11.80 -4.20 -1.12
C VAL A 44 -11.23 -5.25 -0.17
N LYS A 45 -11.23 -6.51 -0.62
CA LYS A 45 -10.52 -7.61 0.05
C LYS A 45 -9.16 -7.86 -0.62
N PRO A 46 -8.14 -8.32 0.12
CA PRO A 46 -6.83 -8.65 -0.44
C PRO A 46 -6.90 -9.60 -1.66
N ASN A 47 -7.81 -10.58 -1.64
CA ASN A 47 -7.95 -11.56 -2.73
C ASN A 47 -8.58 -10.99 -4.01
N GLU A 48 -9.25 -9.84 -3.92
CA GLU A 48 -9.85 -9.15 -5.07
C GLU A 48 -8.80 -8.34 -5.85
N LEU A 49 -7.71 -7.95 -5.19
CA LEU A 49 -6.62 -7.19 -5.81
C LEU A 49 -5.81 -8.07 -6.77
N LYS A 50 -5.83 -7.71 -8.04
CA LYS A 50 -5.05 -8.37 -9.10
C LYS A 50 -4.56 -7.34 -10.09
N ILE A 51 -3.29 -7.40 -10.44
CA ILE A 51 -2.73 -6.57 -11.50
C ILE A 51 -3.05 -7.22 -12.83
N LYS A 52 -3.69 -6.46 -13.72
CA LYS A 52 -3.95 -6.87 -15.09
C LYS A 52 -2.83 -6.35 -15.99
N ALA A 53 -2.46 -7.10 -17.01
CA ALA A 53 -1.55 -6.60 -18.02
C ALA A 53 -2.19 -5.41 -18.76
N TRP A 54 -1.50 -4.27 -18.79
CA TRP A 54 -1.88 -3.12 -19.62
C TRP A 54 -1.11 -3.12 -20.92
N ARG A 55 -1.67 -2.53 -21.98
CA ARG A 55 -1.00 -2.43 -23.30
C ARG A 55 0.37 -1.73 -23.23
N SER A 56 0.58 -0.85 -22.25
CA SER A 56 1.81 -0.07 -22.06
C SER A 56 2.77 -0.67 -21.03
N CYS A 57 2.43 -1.79 -20.40
CA CYS A 57 3.22 -2.38 -19.32
C CYS A 57 4.20 -3.41 -19.89
N SER A 58 5.49 -3.27 -19.57
CA SER A 58 6.47 -4.31 -19.90
C SER A 58 6.25 -5.56 -19.03
N THR A 59 6.81 -6.69 -19.46
CA THR A 59 6.78 -7.93 -18.67
C THR A 59 7.49 -7.73 -17.33
N GLU A 60 8.61 -7.02 -17.32
CA GLU A 60 9.39 -6.72 -16.11
C GLU A 60 8.58 -5.87 -15.12
N ASP A 61 7.85 -4.87 -15.60
CA ASP A 61 6.97 -4.06 -14.76
C ASP A 61 5.83 -4.91 -14.18
N LEU A 62 5.25 -5.80 -14.98
CA LEU A 62 4.17 -6.68 -14.53
C LEU A 62 4.64 -7.63 -13.42
N GLU A 63 5.81 -8.24 -13.58
CA GLU A 63 6.43 -9.10 -12.55
C GLU A 63 6.73 -8.31 -11.29
N ARG A 64 7.36 -7.14 -11.43
CA ARG A 64 7.69 -6.25 -10.32
C ARG A 64 6.44 -5.81 -9.55
N PHE A 65 5.37 -5.44 -10.24
CA PHE A 65 4.12 -5.03 -9.59
C PHE A 65 3.45 -6.22 -8.89
N ASN A 66 3.42 -7.39 -9.51
CA ASN A 66 2.83 -8.58 -8.89
C ASN A 66 3.59 -8.99 -7.61
N ARG A 67 4.93 -8.94 -7.65
CA ARG A 67 5.77 -9.15 -6.46
C ARG A 67 5.45 -8.13 -5.36
N ALA A 68 5.42 -6.84 -5.71
CA ALA A 68 5.12 -5.78 -4.74
C ALA A 68 3.71 -5.91 -4.13
N LEU A 69 2.71 -6.26 -4.93
CA LEU A 69 1.35 -6.50 -4.46
C LEU A 69 1.29 -7.74 -3.54
N HIS A 70 1.98 -8.83 -3.90
CA HIS A 70 2.07 -10.01 -3.05
C HIS A 70 2.71 -9.68 -1.70
N GLU A 71 3.88 -9.02 -1.70
CA GLU A 71 4.56 -8.62 -0.46
C GLU A 71 3.71 -7.68 0.41
N ALA A 72 2.94 -6.76 -0.21
CA ALA A 72 2.03 -5.90 0.53
C ALA A 72 0.85 -6.67 1.16
N LYS A 73 0.40 -7.77 0.55
CA LYS A 73 -0.68 -8.61 1.09
C LYS A 73 -0.30 -9.37 2.34
N GLU A 74 0.97 -9.74 2.48
CA GLU A 74 1.50 -10.44 3.64
C GLU A 74 1.76 -9.51 4.85
N ARG A 75 1.63 -8.19 4.69
CA ARG A 75 1.83 -7.21 5.77
C ARG A 75 0.57 -7.03 6.61
N ILE A 76 0.76 -6.71 7.89
CA ILE A 76 -0.33 -6.30 8.79
C ILE A 76 -0.99 -5.05 8.21
N ALA A 77 -2.30 -5.10 8.04
CA ALA A 77 -3.07 -4.10 7.32
C ALA A 77 -4.27 -3.61 8.13
N ILE A 78 -4.75 -2.42 7.76
CA ILE A 78 -5.98 -1.83 8.29
C ILE A 78 -7.07 -1.99 7.22
N THR A 79 -8.24 -2.50 7.61
CA THR A 79 -9.41 -2.56 6.72
C THR A 79 -10.37 -1.41 7.03
N PHE A 80 -11.01 -0.87 6.00
CA PHE A 80 -12.01 0.18 6.13
C PHE A 80 -13.13 -0.01 5.11
N ASP A 81 -14.37 0.13 5.58
CA ASP A 81 -15.58 0.11 4.78
C ASP A 81 -16.18 1.52 4.84
N THR A 82 -16.24 2.23 3.72
CA THR A 82 -16.69 3.62 3.67
C THR A 82 -18.19 3.77 3.92
N SER A 83 -18.97 2.70 3.73
CA SER A 83 -20.42 2.70 3.88
C SER A 83 -20.89 2.52 5.31
N THR A 84 -20.10 1.82 6.14
CA THR A 84 -20.46 1.47 7.52
C THR A 84 -19.42 1.90 8.55
N GLY A 85 -18.23 2.31 8.12
CA GLY A 85 -17.09 2.56 8.98
C GLY A 85 -17.16 3.87 9.78
N ASN A 86 -16.60 3.83 11.00
CA ASN A 86 -16.35 5.03 11.80
C ASN A 86 -15.03 5.69 11.37
N TRP A 87 -15.14 6.87 10.73
CA TRP A 87 -13.99 7.66 10.27
C TRP A 87 -13.05 8.08 11.40
N SER A 88 -13.58 8.46 12.57
CA SER A 88 -12.76 8.88 13.70
C SER A 88 -11.90 7.73 14.22
N ASP A 89 -12.49 6.54 14.38
CA ASP A 89 -11.77 5.35 14.82
C ASP A 89 -10.74 4.90 13.78
N PHE A 90 -11.09 4.97 12.49
CA PHE A 90 -10.18 4.67 11.40
C PHE A 90 -8.96 5.60 11.40
N LEU A 91 -9.19 6.92 11.45
CA LEU A 91 -8.11 7.90 11.49
C LEU A 91 -7.23 7.73 12.74
N ALA A 92 -7.82 7.42 13.89
CA ALA A 92 -7.08 7.15 15.12
C ALA A 92 -6.17 5.92 14.97
N LYS A 93 -6.68 4.82 14.40
CA LYS A 93 -5.90 3.59 14.14
C LYS A 93 -4.76 3.83 13.17
N VAL A 94 -5.02 4.48 12.04
CA VAL A 94 -3.98 4.80 11.04
C VAL A 94 -2.91 5.72 11.65
N SER A 95 -3.33 6.74 12.41
CA SER A 95 -2.39 7.66 13.06
C SER A 95 -1.51 6.96 14.10
N ALA A 96 -2.07 6.02 14.87
CA ALA A 96 -1.31 5.21 15.82
C ALA A 96 -0.27 4.34 15.11
N ALA A 97 -0.69 3.61 14.07
CA ALA A 97 0.22 2.77 13.29
C ALA A 97 1.37 3.57 12.65
N VAL A 98 1.09 4.79 12.16
CA VAL A 98 2.14 5.67 11.63
C VAL A 98 3.12 6.11 12.72
N LYS A 99 2.64 6.48 13.92
CA LYS A 99 3.51 6.86 15.04
C LYS A 99 4.42 5.72 15.46
N GLU A 100 3.87 4.52 15.66
CA GLU A 100 4.64 3.31 16.00
C GLU A 100 5.75 3.04 14.98
N ASN A 101 5.45 3.16 13.68
CA ASN A 101 6.43 2.98 12.61
C ASN A 101 7.50 4.08 12.56
N LEU A 102 7.20 5.29 13.06
CA LEU A 102 8.15 6.40 13.14
C LEU A 102 9.05 6.31 14.38
N ASP A 103 8.54 5.84 15.52
CA ASP A 103 9.26 5.78 16.79
C ASP A 103 10.35 4.69 16.78
N GLU A 104 10.12 3.58 16.08
CA GLU A 104 11.14 2.55 15.79
C GLU A 104 12.35 3.05 14.97
N VAL A 105 12.35 4.31 14.49
CA VAL A 105 13.47 4.90 13.73
C VAL A 105 14.45 5.67 14.64
N VAL A 106 14.16 5.81 15.93
CA VAL A 106 14.92 6.68 16.86
C VAL A 106 16.01 5.93 17.65
N GLU A 107 16.15 4.61 17.54
CA GLU A 107 17.29 3.89 18.12
C GLU A 107 18.43 3.70 17.10
N LEU A 108 19.35 4.68 17.03
CA LEU A 108 20.72 4.53 16.52
C LEU A 108 21.68 5.48 17.26
#